data_AF-S9VZB8-F1
#
_entry.id   AF-S9VZB8-F1
#
_cell.length_a   1.000
_cell.length_b   1.000
_cell.length_c   1.000
_cell.angle_alpha   90.00
_cell.angle_beta   90.00
_cell.angle_gamma   90.00
#
_symmetry.space_group_name_H-M   'P 1'
#
loop_
_entity.id
_entity.type
_entity.pdbx_description
1 polymer ?
#
loop_
_entity_poly.entity_id
_entity_poly.type
_entity_poly.pdbx_seq_one_letter_code
_entity_poly.pdbx_strand_id
1 'polypeptide(L)'
;MCMLQGELSTHLYSHACHCSCLTHTHRQTYMYSSLTHISLFLFFCSSDRAREKLLFVCFCILFVFPFAPALVVLGLPSTQREPSYTPLAHFLFFLFIIFRFYRTEGMKKGDEKAEQAVPEEQPELPFLARSLPLIRLSLYQAKILCEAVGTFIFVMTISLAEMNCGLSAIDGKTHTRNLAPIAEGFVLCVLIFTFGYVSGGHFNPAVTFSVVMLRGVRIEEAVGYWLAQVVGAFFGAALGIITNGTTRHLPAPQVYQNSAENILIAFICEAVFTGFLCSVVLHVAYSQQKNNHYYGLAIGMCLLASQYAVGGITGGSFNPAVATGLQLTKFIAAGYATPLVYLWMYWSAPMVGAVGASFLFKLTHPAPHEDEDQQEERVLQAQAKDLYNA
;
A
#
# COMPACT_ATOMS: atom_id res chain seq x y z
N MET A 1 -47.41 37.42 -34.59
CA MET A 1 -47.64 38.85 -34.33
C MET A 1 -48.62 38.93 -33.17
N CYS A 2 -48.19 39.53 -32.04
CA CYS A 2 -48.87 39.75 -30.75
C CYS A 2 -49.41 38.50 -30.01
N MET A 3 -48.82 38.01 -28.93
CA MET A 3 -48.56 38.60 -27.59
C MET A 3 -49.81 38.88 -26.73
N LEU A 4 -49.71 38.32 -25.52
CA LEU A 4 -50.18 38.79 -24.21
C LEU A 4 -51.64 38.56 -23.83
N GLN A 5 -51.82 37.70 -22.82
CA GLN A 5 -52.57 38.07 -21.63
C GLN A 5 -52.10 37.24 -20.43
N GLY A 6 -51.58 37.94 -19.43
CA GLY A 6 -51.38 37.41 -18.09
C GLY A 6 -52.56 37.75 -17.17
N GLU A 7 -52.53 37.07 -16.03
CA GLU A 7 -53.25 37.33 -14.78
C GLU A 7 -54.75 36.99 -14.70
N LEU A 8 -55.08 35.92 -13.97
CA LEU A 8 -55.89 36.06 -12.76
C LEU A 8 -55.72 34.86 -11.79
N SER A 9 -55.83 35.19 -10.52
CA SER A 9 -55.60 34.48 -9.27
C SER A 9 -56.60 33.36 -8.93
N THR A 10 -56.18 32.45 -8.02
CA THR A 10 -57.01 31.75 -7.00
C THR A 10 -56.08 30.87 -6.14
N HIS A 11 -55.78 31.19 -4.88
CA HIS A 11 -56.52 30.94 -3.63
C HIS A 11 -56.20 29.60 -2.92
N LEU A 12 -55.74 29.76 -1.66
CA LEU A 12 -55.80 28.85 -0.49
C LEU A 12 -54.92 27.58 -0.42
N TYR A 13 -53.96 27.59 0.52
CA TYR A 13 -53.76 26.68 1.68
C TYR A 13 -52.26 26.72 2.06
N SER A 14 -51.89 27.50 3.09
CA SER A 14 -51.72 27.05 4.49
C SER A 14 -50.34 26.42 4.78
N HIS A 15 -49.54 27.16 5.57
CA HIS A 15 -48.52 26.68 6.52
C HIS A 15 -47.63 25.49 6.12
N ALA A 16 -46.48 25.78 5.50
CA ALA A 16 -45.27 24.94 5.62
C ALA A 16 -43.99 25.72 5.24
N CYS A 17 -43.80 26.92 5.78
CA CYS A 17 -42.56 27.67 5.60
C CYS A 17 -41.93 27.96 6.96
N HIS A 18 -41.39 26.93 7.59
CA HIS A 18 -40.35 26.97 8.64
C HIS A 18 -40.17 25.55 9.23
N CYS A 19 -39.52 24.64 8.50
CA CYS A 19 -38.82 23.47 9.06
C CYS A 19 -38.24 22.60 7.92
N SER A 20 -37.12 23.01 7.32
CA SER A 20 -36.30 22.08 6.51
C SER A 20 -34.81 22.49 6.39
N CYS A 21 -34.39 23.67 6.86
CA CYS A 21 -32.97 24.04 6.87
C CYS A 21 -32.21 23.72 8.17
N LEU A 22 -32.85 23.09 9.18
CA LEU A 22 -32.21 22.80 10.47
C LEU A 22 -31.89 21.31 10.71
N THR A 23 -32.26 20.40 9.80
CA THR A 23 -32.00 18.96 9.96
C THR A 23 -30.70 18.49 9.29
N HIS A 24 -30.19 19.22 8.30
CA HIS A 24 -28.96 18.84 7.59
C HIS A 24 -27.68 19.20 8.34
N THR A 25 -27.65 20.37 9.00
CA THR A 25 -26.56 20.79 9.88
C THR A 25 -26.54 19.93 11.14
N HIS A 26 -27.69 19.65 11.76
CA HIS A 26 -27.74 18.80 12.95
C HIS A 26 -27.23 17.37 12.71
N ARG A 27 -27.53 16.74 11.57
CA ARG A 27 -27.02 15.38 11.26
C ARG A 27 -25.50 15.33 11.07
N GLN A 28 -24.91 16.35 10.45
CA GLN A 28 -23.44 16.46 10.42
C GLN A 28 -22.88 16.65 11.83
N THR A 29 -23.50 17.51 12.65
CA THR A 29 -23.06 17.73 14.04
C THR A 29 -23.17 16.47 14.90
N TYR A 30 -24.22 15.64 14.72
CA TYR A 30 -24.35 14.36 15.43
C TYR A 30 -23.33 13.31 14.98
N MET A 31 -22.94 13.30 13.70
CA MET A 31 -21.89 12.38 13.20
C MET A 31 -20.49 12.79 13.67
N TYR A 32 -20.18 14.09 13.63
CA TYR A 32 -18.96 14.63 14.22
C TYR A 32 -18.92 14.40 15.74
N SER A 33 -20.05 14.59 16.43
CA SER A 33 -20.24 14.29 17.85
C SER A 33 -20.03 12.80 18.15
N SER A 34 -20.49 11.90 17.30
CA SER A 34 -20.29 10.44 17.46
C SER A 34 -18.83 10.03 17.30
N LEU A 35 -18.11 10.62 16.34
CA LEU A 35 -16.66 10.44 16.17
C LEU A 35 -15.86 11.06 17.33
N THR A 36 -16.32 12.19 17.88
CA THR A 36 -15.72 12.77 19.10
C THR A 36 -16.01 11.91 20.32
N HIS A 37 -17.20 11.31 20.44
CA HIS A 37 -17.56 10.41 21.54
C HIS A 37 -16.79 9.09 21.50
N ILE A 38 -16.54 8.51 20.32
CA ILE A 38 -15.65 7.34 20.17
C ILE A 38 -14.21 7.72 20.53
N SER A 39 -13.75 8.92 20.13
CA SER A 39 -12.44 9.45 20.51
C SER A 39 -12.32 9.69 22.02
N LEU A 40 -13.39 10.16 22.68
CA LEU A 40 -13.48 10.32 24.13
C LEU A 40 -13.60 8.98 24.88
N PHE A 41 -14.27 7.98 24.32
CA PHE A 41 -14.38 6.65 24.92
C PHE A 41 -13.03 5.92 24.88
N LEU A 42 -12.27 6.09 23.80
CA LEU A 42 -10.88 5.62 23.70
C LEU A 42 -9.93 6.36 24.64
N PHE A 43 -10.24 7.62 24.99
CA PHE A 43 -9.50 8.41 25.97
C PHE A 43 -9.56 7.84 27.41
N PHE A 44 -10.63 7.13 27.77
CA PHE A 44 -10.85 6.59 29.12
C PHE A 44 -10.49 5.10 29.31
N CYS A 45 -10.19 4.35 28.24
CA CYS A 45 -9.80 2.94 28.37
C CYS A 45 -8.36 2.81 28.90
N SER A 46 -8.17 2.33 30.14
CA SER A 46 -6.92 2.49 30.92
C SER A 46 -5.86 1.40 30.73
N SER A 47 -5.95 0.55 29.70
CA SER A 47 -4.99 -0.55 29.48
C SER A 47 -4.32 -0.47 28.11
N ASP A 48 -3.02 -0.19 28.11
CA ASP A 48 -2.19 0.10 26.93
C ASP A 48 -2.20 -1.04 25.89
N ARG A 49 -2.25 -2.30 26.33
CA ARG A 49 -2.17 -3.46 25.43
C ARG A 49 -3.49 -3.75 24.69
N ALA A 50 -4.62 -3.30 25.24
CA ALA A 50 -5.93 -3.38 24.57
C ALA A 50 -6.14 -2.22 23.59
N ARG A 51 -5.54 -1.04 23.86
CA ARG A 51 -5.56 0.12 22.95
C ARG A 51 -4.88 -0.17 21.62
N GLU A 52 -3.71 -0.78 21.61
CA GLU A 52 -2.97 -1.09 20.37
C GLU A 52 -3.76 -2.00 19.42
N LYS A 53 -4.38 -3.06 19.94
CA LYS A 53 -5.14 -4.02 19.14
C LYS A 53 -6.51 -3.49 18.73
N LEU A 54 -7.20 -2.76 19.62
CA LEU A 54 -8.53 -2.21 19.34
C LEU A 54 -8.47 -1.00 18.41
N LEU A 55 -7.45 -0.14 18.49
CA LEU A 55 -7.25 0.97 17.55
C LEU A 55 -6.82 0.47 16.16
N PHE A 56 -6.04 -0.60 16.07
CA PHE A 56 -5.69 -1.23 14.80
C PHE A 56 -6.91 -1.88 14.12
N VAL A 57 -7.74 -2.61 14.89
CA VAL A 57 -9.00 -3.18 14.40
C VAL A 57 -10.02 -2.08 14.07
N CYS A 58 -10.15 -1.03 14.89
CA CYS A 58 -10.97 0.15 14.58
C CYS A 58 -10.43 0.93 13.37
N PHE A 59 -9.12 0.98 13.14
CA PHE A 59 -8.52 1.58 11.95
C PHE A 59 -8.85 0.75 10.69
N CYS A 60 -8.75 -0.57 10.74
CA CYS A 60 -9.19 -1.45 9.65
C CYS A 60 -10.70 -1.36 9.40
N ILE A 61 -11.54 -1.32 10.44
CA ILE A 61 -13.01 -1.20 10.32
C ILE A 61 -13.41 0.20 9.84
N LEU A 62 -12.78 1.27 10.35
CA LEU A 62 -13.04 2.65 9.96
C LEU A 62 -12.46 3.03 8.59
N PHE A 63 -11.65 2.19 7.95
CA PHE A 63 -11.17 2.41 6.57
C PHE A 63 -11.87 1.53 5.53
N VAL A 64 -12.40 0.36 5.95
CA VAL A 64 -13.27 -0.47 5.11
C VAL A 64 -14.70 0.08 5.03
N PHE A 65 -15.16 0.86 6.03
CA PHE A 65 -16.56 1.31 6.14
C PHE A 65 -16.89 2.82 6.10
N PRO A 66 -16.00 3.82 5.90
CA PRO A 66 -16.40 5.22 6.00
C PRO A 66 -16.81 5.81 4.64
N PHE A 67 -17.53 5.07 3.79
CA PHE A 67 -18.12 5.66 2.56
C PHE A 67 -19.58 5.26 2.34
N ALA A 68 -20.33 5.10 3.44
CA ALA A 68 -21.76 5.38 3.43
C ALA A 68 -21.99 6.90 3.48
N PRO A 69 -21.68 7.61 2.38
CA PRO A 69 -22.78 8.27 1.68
C PRO A 69 -22.63 8.21 0.14
N ALA A 70 -22.11 7.11 -0.43
CA ALA A 70 -22.26 6.88 -1.88
C ALA A 70 -23.67 6.37 -2.27
N LEU A 71 -24.49 5.95 -1.29
CA LEU A 71 -25.84 5.42 -1.52
C LEU A 71 -26.94 6.50 -1.68
N VAL A 72 -26.62 7.80 -1.62
CA VAL A 72 -27.63 8.89 -1.72
C VAL A 72 -27.35 9.88 -2.86
N VAL A 73 -26.27 9.73 -3.64
CA VAL A 73 -25.98 10.65 -4.77
C VAL A 73 -26.39 10.05 -6.12
N LEU A 74 -27.63 9.55 -6.20
CA LEU A 74 -28.24 9.02 -7.44
C LEU A 74 -29.12 10.04 -8.17
N GLY A 75 -28.81 11.36 -8.09
CA GLY A 75 -29.74 12.38 -8.59
C GLY A 75 -29.20 13.67 -9.19
N LEU A 76 -27.88 13.86 -9.36
CA LEU A 76 -27.36 15.14 -9.89
C LEU A 76 -26.63 14.99 -11.26
N PRO A 77 -26.91 15.88 -12.24
CA PRO A 77 -26.27 15.85 -13.55
C PRO A 77 -24.74 16.01 -13.50
N SER A 78 -24.05 15.39 -14.46
CA SER A 78 -22.60 15.25 -14.53
C SER A 78 -21.80 16.54 -14.76
N THR A 79 -22.45 17.69 -14.94
CA THR A 79 -21.81 18.95 -15.39
C THR A 79 -21.43 19.92 -14.25
N GLN A 80 -21.70 19.57 -12.98
CA GLN A 80 -21.49 20.46 -11.82
C GLN A 80 -20.51 19.90 -10.76
N ARG A 81 -19.70 18.88 -11.09
CA ARG A 81 -18.68 18.37 -10.16
C ARG A 81 -17.43 19.24 -10.22
N GLU A 82 -17.26 20.14 -9.27
CA GLU A 82 -15.95 20.76 -9.03
C GLU A 82 -15.00 19.73 -8.35
N PRO A 83 -13.73 19.64 -8.78
CA PRO A 83 -12.76 18.78 -8.12
C PRO A 83 -12.35 19.43 -6.80
N SER A 84 -12.96 19.00 -5.70
CA SER A 84 -12.52 19.40 -4.36
C SER A 84 -11.14 18.80 -4.08
N TYR A 85 -10.13 19.64 -3.83
CA TYR A 85 -8.71 19.36 -3.53
C TYR A 85 -8.47 18.54 -2.24
N THR A 86 -9.17 17.43 -2.11
CA THR A 86 -9.22 16.60 -0.91
C THR A 86 -8.03 15.62 -0.79
N PRO A 87 -7.50 14.96 -1.83
CA PRO A 87 -6.58 13.83 -1.60
C PRO A 87 -5.21 14.24 -1.02
N LEU A 88 -4.64 15.37 -1.46
CA LEU A 88 -3.36 15.87 -0.94
C LEU A 88 -3.49 16.32 0.52
N ALA A 89 -4.58 17.00 0.87
CA ALA A 89 -4.85 17.38 2.25
C ALA A 89 -5.02 16.16 3.15
N HIS A 90 -5.70 15.11 2.68
CA HIS A 90 -5.84 13.85 3.42
C HIS A 90 -4.52 13.07 3.52
N PHE A 91 -3.64 13.14 2.51
CA PHE A 91 -2.30 12.55 2.58
C PHE A 91 -1.40 13.26 3.59
N LEU A 92 -1.36 14.60 3.54
CA LEU A 92 -0.61 15.42 4.49
C LEU A 92 -1.18 15.28 5.90
N PHE A 93 -2.51 15.15 6.04
CA PHE A 93 -3.17 14.88 7.31
C PHE A 93 -2.91 13.45 7.82
N PHE A 94 -2.85 12.45 6.94
CA PHE A 94 -2.46 11.09 7.28
C PHE A 94 -1.02 11.03 7.79
N LEU A 95 -0.08 11.66 7.08
CA LEU A 95 1.30 11.83 7.55
C LEU A 95 1.30 12.56 8.90
N PHE A 96 0.55 13.65 9.05
CA PHE A 96 0.44 14.40 10.29
C PHE A 96 -0.11 13.56 11.46
N ILE A 97 -1.12 12.70 11.25
CA ILE A 97 -1.66 11.80 12.27
C ILE A 97 -0.62 10.74 12.66
N ILE A 98 0.08 10.12 11.70
CA ILE A 98 1.20 9.22 12.00
C ILE A 98 2.25 9.95 12.86
N PHE A 99 2.62 11.16 12.48
CA PHE A 99 3.59 11.97 13.23
C PHE A 99 3.08 12.38 14.63
N ARG A 100 1.78 12.68 14.79
CA ARG A 100 1.18 13.09 16.08
C ARG A 100 0.94 11.92 17.03
N PHE A 101 0.49 10.76 16.52
CA PHE A 101 0.19 9.57 17.30
C PHE A 101 1.43 9.02 18.01
N TYR A 102 2.62 9.22 17.42
CA TYR A 102 3.88 8.74 18.01
C TYR A 102 4.62 9.77 18.87
N ARG A 103 4.22 11.04 18.85
CA ARG A 103 4.79 12.07 19.76
C ARG A 103 4.43 11.83 21.22
N THR A 104 3.38 11.07 21.52
CA THR A 104 2.95 10.77 22.90
C THR A 104 3.65 9.57 23.55
N GLU A 105 4.27 8.69 22.77
CA GLU A 105 5.06 7.55 23.27
C GLU A 105 6.51 7.94 23.63
N GLY A 106 7.06 9.01 23.03
CA GLY A 106 8.47 9.38 23.18
C GLY A 106 8.83 10.23 24.40
N MET A 107 7.91 10.49 25.35
CA MET A 107 8.17 11.39 26.49
C MET A 107 7.84 10.80 27.87
N LYS A 108 8.01 9.49 28.07
CA LYS A 108 8.05 8.93 29.44
C LYS A 108 9.11 7.84 29.59
N LYS A 109 10.35 8.27 29.83
CA LYS A 109 11.06 8.01 31.11
C LYS A 109 12.46 8.62 31.05
N GLY A 110 12.68 9.58 31.94
CA GLY A 110 14.01 9.85 32.45
C GLY A 110 14.43 8.78 33.46
N ASP A 111 15.75 8.70 33.57
CA ASP A 111 16.57 8.30 34.69
C ASP A 111 16.95 6.82 34.94
N GLU A 112 18.27 6.64 34.84
CA GLU A 112 19.15 5.91 35.75
C GLU A 112 19.05 4.39 35.77
N LYS A 113 19.90 3.76 34.94
CA LYS A 113 21.03 2.88 35.33
C LYS A 113 21.49 2.09 34.11
N ALA A 114 22.53 2.56 33.43
CA ALA A 114 23.26 1.78 32.44
C ALA A 114 24.60 1.37 33.07
N GLU A 115 24.55 0.31 33.87
CA GLU A 115 25.73 -0.42 34.30
C GLU A 115 26.00 -1.52 33.26
N GLN A 116 27.16 -1.39 32.60
CA GLN A 116 27.91 -2.42 31.89
C GLN A 116 27.09 -3.44 31.06
N ALA A 117 26.78 -3.05 29.82
CA ALA A 117 26.53 -4.01 28.75
C ALA A 117 27.67 -3.88 27.71
N VAL A 118 28.22 -5.03 27.31
CA VAL A 118 29.20 -5.23 26.24
C VAL A 118 28.78 -4.40 25.01
N PRO A 119 29.68 -3.68 24.32
CA PRO A 119 29.29 -2.87 23.18
C PRO A 119 28.82 -3.79 22.05
N GLU A 120 27.50 -3.90 21.91
CA GLU A 120 26.85 -4.37 20.70
C GLU A 120 27.35 -3.48 19.56
N GLU A 121 27.96 -4.11 18.55
CA GLU A 121 28.56 -3.45 17.39
C GLU A 121 27.49 -2.53 16.77
N GLN A 122 27.61 -1.22 17.02
CA GLN A 122 26.60 -0.27 16.58
C GLN A 122 26.59 -0.30 15.05
N PRO A 123 25.44 -0.53 14.41
CA PRO A 123 25.37 -0.53 12.95
C PRO A 123 25.94 0.82 12.46
N GLU A 124 27.00 0.76 11.63
CA GLU A 124 27.67 1.96 11.14
C GLU A 124 26.63 2.89 10.50
N LEU A 125 26.36 4.00 11.18
CA LEU A 125 25.44 5.00 10.69
C LEU A 125 25.99 5.57 9.37
N PRO A 126 25.14 5.83 8.36
CA PRO A 126 25.58 6.44 7.11
C PRO A 126 26.43 7.69 7.37
N PHE A 127 27.44 7.93 6.53
CA PHE A 127 28.38 9.06 6.66
C PHE A 127 27.70 10.43 6.87
N LEU A 128 26.48 10.61 6.36
CA LEU A 128 25.67 11.83 6.51
C LEU A 128 24.45 11.68 7.43
N ALA A 129 24.28 10.57 8.13
CA ALA A 129 23.19 10.39 9.08
C ALA A 129 23.35 11.34 10.26
N ARG A 130 22.69 12.51 10.17
CA ARG A 130 22.62 13.47 11.26
C ARG A 130 21.38 13.21 12.08
N SER A 131 21.52 13.19 13.40
CA SER A 131 20.36 13.26 14.29
C SER A 131 19.67 14.60 14.06
N LEU A 132 18.53 14.60 13.37
CA LEU A 132 17.64 15.76 13.34
C LEU A 132 16.92 15.77 14.70
N PRO A 133 17.21 16.72 15.61
CA PRO A 133 16.66 16.71 16.97
C PRO A 133 15.12 16.85 16.99
N LEU A 134 14.52 17.26 15.87
CA LEU A 134 13.08 17.42 15.69
C LEU A 134 12.34 16.11 15.36
N ILE A 135 12.99 15.10 14.77
CA ILE A 135 12.35 13.85 14.34
C ILE A 135 13.32 12.68 14.57
N ARG A 136 13.07 11.86 15.59
CA ARG A 136 13.72 10.55 15.77
C ARG A 136 12.72 9.44 15.45
N LEU A 137 12.96 8.73 14.36
CA LEU A 137 12.22 7.52 14.02
C LEU A 137 13.01 6.30 14.53
N SER A 138 12.31 5.34 15.11
CA SER A 138 12.84 3.99 15.30
C SER A 138 13.14 3.34 13.94
N LEU A 139 13.99 2.31 13.93
CA LEU A 139 14.29 1.56 12.71
C LEU A 139 13.00 1.01 12.07
N TYR A 140 12.10 0.45 12.88
CA TYR A 140 10.80 -0.03 12.40
C TYR A 140 9.99 1.08 11.72
N GLN A 141 9.91 2.27 12.31
CA GLN A 141 9.20 3.40 11.70
C GLN A 141 9.85 3.86 10.40
N ALA A 142 11.19 3.88 10.33
CA ALA A 142 11.91 4.20 9.10
C ALA A 142 11.58 3.19 7.99
N LYS A 143 11.54 1.89 8.31
CA LYS A 143 11.15 0.83 7.37
C LYS A 143 9.73 1.04 6.82
N ILE A 144 8.76 1.26 7.71
CA ILE A 144 7.36 1.51 7.34
C ILE A 144 7.22 2.74 6.44
N LEU A 145 7.95 3.82 6.75
CA LEU A 145 7.97 5.02 5.93
C LEU A 145 8.59 4.75 4.55
N CYS A 146 9.69 4.02 4.48
CA CYS A 146 10.32 3.61 3.23
C CYS A 146 9.36 2.80 2.36
N GLU A 147 8.66 1.80 2.93
CA GLU A 147 7.67 1.00 2.20
C GLU A 147 6.51 1.85 1.67
N ALA A 148 6.00 2.79 2.47
CA ALA A 148 4.95 3.70 2.04
C ALA A 148 5.40 4.66 0.93
N VAL A 149 6.54 5.34 1.11
CA VAL A 149 7.08 6.32 0.16
C VAL A 149 7.52 5.64 -1.14
N GLY A 150 8.20 4.50 -1.04
CA GLY A 150 8.61 3.74 -2.21
C GLY A 150 7.42 3.24 -3.02
N THR A 151 6.40 2.66 -2.37
CA THR A 151 5.19 2.23 -3.08
C THR A 151 4.41 3.40 -3.65
N PHE A 152 4.38 4.54 -2.96
CA PHE A 152 3.80 5.78 -3.46
C PHE A 152 4.46 6.26 -4.76
N ILE A 153 5.79 6.38 -4.77
CA ILE A 153 6.54 6.80 -5.98
C ILE A 153 6.32 5.77 -7.08
N PHE A 154 6.40 4.47 -6.76
CA PHE A 154 6.23 3.40 -7.73
C PHE A 154 4.86 3.47 -8.42
N VAL A 155 3.77 3.55 -7.67
CA VAL A 155 2.41 3.60 -8.24
C VAL A 155 2.09 4.94 -8.90
N MET A 156 2.67 6.04 -8.41
CA MET A 156 2.60 7.33 -9.11
C MET A 156 3.25 7.24 -10.49
N THR A 157 4.44 6.62 -10.59
CA THR A 157 5.12 6.40 -11.86
C THR A 157 4.32 5.48 -12.78
N ILE A 158 3.79 4.35 -12.29
CA ILE A 158 2.90 3.47 -13.08
C ILE A 158 1.74 4.28 -13.64
N SER A 159 1.06 5.05 -12.78
CA SER A 159 -0.10 5.85 -13.18
C SER A 159 0.25 6.86 -14.26
N LEU A 160 1.30 7.65 -14.05
CA LEU A 160 1.71 8.69 -15.01
C LEU A 160 2.26 8.12 -16.30
N ALA A 161 3.05 7.05 -16.23
CA ALA A 161 3.64 6.42 -17.41
C ALA A 161 2.54 5.82 -18.30
N GLU A 162 1.63 5.03 -17.75
CA GLU A 162 0.52 4.44 -18.51
C GLU A 162 -0.41 5.50 -19.10
N MET A 163 -0.75 6.54 -18.33
CA MET A 163 -1.63 7.61 -18.80
C MET A 163 -1.02 8.49 -19.89
N ASN A 164 0.30 8.61 -19.97
CA ASN A 164 0.99 9.48 -20.94
C ASN A 164 1.57 8.72 -22.13
N CYS A 165 2.17 7.54 -21.90
CA CYS A 165 2.88 6.75 -22.91
C CYS A 165 2.42 5.29 -23.00
N GLY A 166 1.41 4.89 -22.23
CA GLY A 166 0.80 3.55 -22.27
C GLY A 166 -0.25 3.35 -23.36
N LEU A 167 -0.97 4.41 -23.73
CA LEU A 167 -1.98 4.38 -24.80
C LEU A 167 -1.63 5.25 -26.01
N SER A 168 -0.67 6.14 -25.85
CA SER A 168 -0.27 7.12 -26.85
C SER A 168 1.23 6.97 -27.08
N ALA A 169 1.64 6.17 -28.05
CA ALA A 169 2.52 6.82 -29.01
C ALA A 169 1.64 7.43 -30.10
N ILE A 170 1.40 8.72 -29.87
CA ILE A 170 1.40 9.81 -30.84
C ILE A 170 0.91 9.39 -32.23
N ASP A 171 -0.42 9.38 -32.44
CA ASP A 171 -1.13 9.63 -33.71
C ASP A 171 -2.39 8.76 -33.94
N GLY A 172 -2.62 7.71 -33.14
CA GLY A 172 -3.80 6.84 -33.28
C GLY A 172 -3.87 6.12 -34.64
N LYS A 173 -2.75 6.08 -35.38
CA LYS A 173 -2.64 5.51 -36.73
C LYS A 173 -1.51 4.50 -36.84
N THR A 174 -0.58 4.47 -35.91
CA THR A 174 0.52 3.51 -35.88
C THR A 174 0.42 2.56 -34.67
N HIS A 175 0.81 1.30 -34.87
CA HIS A 175 0.95 0.29 -33.81
C HIS A 175 2.08 0.69 -32.85
N THR A 176 1.80 1.65 -31.99
CA THR A 176 2.80 2.13 -31.07
C THR A 176 2.84 1.27 -29.83
N ARG A 177 4.04 0.77 -29.51
CA ARG A 177 4.29 -0.13 -28.38
C ARG A 177 4.24 0.69 -27.09
N ASN A 178 3.49 0.21 -26.10
CA ASN A 178 3.43 0.77 -24.74
C ASN A 178 4.87 0.92 -24.19
N LEU A 179 5.29 2.14 -23.83
CA LEU A 179 6.61 2.41 -23.25
C LEU A 179 6.60 2.49 -21.72
N ALA A 180 5.42 2.48 -21.08
CA ALA A 180 5.28 2.56 -19.64
C ALA A 180 6.07 1.48 -18.87
N PRO A 181 6.12 0.19 -19.32
CA PRO A 181 6.91 -0.84 -18.65
C PRO A 181 8.39 -0.50 -18.43
N ILE A 182 8.97 0.35 -19.29
CA ILE A 182 10.35 0.84 -19.13
C ILE A 182 10.45 1.69 -17.87
N ALA A 183 9.56 2.67 -17.71
CA ALA A 183 9.54 3.54 -16.54
C ALA A 183 9.27 2.75 -15.26
N GLU A 184 8.37 1.77 -15.31
CA GLU A 184 8.01 0.92 -14.17
C GLU A 184 9.18 0.06 -13.67
N GLY A 185 9.90 -0.59 -14.58
CA GLY A 185 11.07 -1.38 -14.22
C GLY A 185 12.20 -0.52 -13.67
N PHE A 186 12.48 0.62 -14.31
CA PHE A 186 13.55 1.50 -13.87
C PHE A 186 13.24 2.19 -12.54
N VAL A 187 12.00 2.64 -12.31
CA VAL A 187 11.65 3.23 -11.01
C VAL A 187 11.74 2.20 -9.89
N LEU A 188 11.30 0.95 -10.12
CA LEU A 188 11.45 -0.11 -9.12
C LEU A 188 12.93 -0.37 -8.81
N CYS A 189 13.78 -0.44 -9.84
CA CYS A 189 15.24 -0.54 -9.68
C CYS A 189 15.82 0.58 -8.81
N VAL A 190 15.47 1.84 -9.13
CA VAL A 190 15.93 3.02 -8.38
C VAL A 190 15.45 2.98 -6.93
N LEU A 191 14.19 2.65 -6.69
CA LEU A 191 13.62 2.57 -5.35
C LEU A 191 14.28 1.49 -4.50
N ILE A 192 14.64 0.35 -5.09
CA ILE A 192 15.38 -0.71 -4.40
C ILE A 192 16.78 -0.24 -4.01
N PHE A 193 17.50 0.45 -4.90
CA PHE A 193 18.79 1.04 -4.53
C PHE A 193 18.66 2.17 -3.50
N THR A 194 17.53 2.86 -3.47
CA THR A 194 17.29 4.01 -2.58
C THR A 194 16.89 3.59 -1.16
N PHE A 195 16.04 2.58 -1.02
CA PHE A 195 15.42 2.22 0.26
C PHE A 195 15.66 0.76 0.67
N GLY A 196 16.23 -0.06 -0.22
CA GLY A 196 16.46 -1.48 0.03
C GLY A 196 17.33 -1.74 1.27
N TYR A 197 18.35 -0.92 1.50
CA TYR A 197 19.21 -1.04 2.69
C TYR A 197 18.51 -0.65 4.01
N VAL A 198 17.34 0.01 3.94
CA VAL A 198 16.55 0.39 5.12
C VAL A 198 15.45 -0.63 5.38
N SER A 199 14.53 -0.82 4.42
CA SER A 199 13.34 -1.67 4.58
C SER A 199 13.43 -3.05 3.93
N GLY A 200 14.47 -3.32 3.14
CA GLY A 200 14.47 -4.43 2.18
C GLY A 200 13.82 -4.06 0.84
N GLY A 201 13.14 -2.91 0.75
CA GLY A 201 12.55 -2.39 -0.48
C GLY A 201 11.52 -3.34 -1.10
N HIS A 202 10.60 -3.86 -0.29
CA HIS A 202 9.66 -4.88 -0.76
C HIS A 202 8.62 -4.30 -1.71
N PHE A 203 7.99 -3.18 -1.31
CA PHE A 203 6.97 -2.43 -2.06
C PHE A 203 5.80 -3.27 -2.58
N ASN A 204 5.64 -4.49 -2.07
CA ASN A 204 4.78 -5.53 -2.61
C ASN A 204 4.41 -6.53 -1.50
N PRO A 205 3.11 -6.74 -1.24
CA PRO A 205 2.67 -7.71 -0.26
C PRO A 205 3.10 -9.15 -0.55
N ALA A 206 3.15 -9.57 -1.82
CA ALA A 206 3.58 -10.91 -2.21
C ALA A 206 5.09 -11.12 -1.98
N VAL A 207 5.92 -10.12 -2.29
CA VAL A 207 7.36 -10.16 -1.98
C VAL A 207 7.56 -10.24 -0.47
N THR A 208 6.87 -9.38 0.29
CA THR A 208 6.93 -9.41 1.77
C THR A 208 6.53 -10.78 2.31
N PHE A 209 5.48 -11.39 1.76
CA PHE A 209 5.05 -12.73 2.13
C PHE A 209 6.09 -13.81 1.82
N SER A 210 6.72 -13.76 0.64
CA SER A 210 7.78 -14.72 0.29
C SER A 210 8.98 -14.68 1.25
N VAL A 211 9.28 -13.49 1.78
CA VAL A 211 10.37 -13.26 2.75
C VAL A 211 9.96 -13.77 4.14
N VAL A 212 8.70 -13.57 4.54
CA VAL A 212 8.13 -14.15 5.77
C VAL A 212 8.25 -15.69 5.75
N MET A 213 7.99 -16.33 4.60
CA MET A 213 8.12 -17.79 4.46
C MET A 213 9.55 -18.33 4.65
N LEU A 214 10.55 -17.46 4.53
CA LEU A 214 11.96 -17.73 4.82
C LEU A 214 12.39 -17.21 6.21
N ARG A 215 11.46 -16.70 7.03
CA ARG A 215 11.72 -16.07 8.33
C ARG A 215 12.61 -14.82 8.24
N GLY A 216 12.70 -14.19 7.07
CA GLY A 216 13.47 -12.95 6.87
C GLY A 216 12.81 -11.71 7.47
N VAL A 217 11.49 -11.73 7.64
CA VAL A 217 10.70 -10.67 8.30
C VAL A 217 9.66 -11.32 9.20
N ARG A 218 9.41 -10.73 10.37
CA ARG A 218 8.36 -11.19 11.29
C ARG A 218 6.98 -10.84 10.76
N ILE A 219 5.98 -11.67 11.03
CA ILE A 219 4.63 -11.48 10.48
C ILE A 219 4.01 -10.15 10.92
N GLU A 220 4.31 -9.67 12.13
CA GLU A 220 3.81 -8.41 12.65
C GLU A 220 4.38 -7.21 11.87
N GLU A 221 5.66 -7.28 11.48
CA GLU A 221 6.30 -6.27 10.64
C GLU A 221 5.78 -6.34 9.20
N ALA A 222 5.52 -7.55 8.68
CA ALA A 222 4.91 -7.76 7.37
C ALA A 222 3.51 -7.14 7.26
N VAL A 223 2.70 -7.23 8.31
CA VAL A 223 1.37 -6.57 8.35
C VAL A 223 1.53 -5.04 8.27
N GLY A 224 2.51 -4.47 8.98
CA GLY A 224 2.84 -3.06 8.87
C GLY A 224 3.25 -2.67 7.44
N TYR A 225 4.07 -3.50 6.79
CA TYR A 225 4.48 -3.31 5.40
C TYR A 225 3.29 -3.33 4.44
N TRP A 226 2.40 -4.31 4.55
CA TRP A 226 1.23 -4.42 3.68
C TRP A 226 0.33 -3.19 3.75
N LEU A 227 0.08 -2.68 4.97
CA LEU A 227 -0.68 -1.45 5.14
C LEU A 227 0.04 -0.24 4.55
N ALA A 228 1.34 -0.10 4.82
CA ALA A 228 2.15 0.99 4.28
C ALA A 228 2.15 0.99 2.75
N GLN A 229 2.31 -0.19 2.14
CA GLN A 229 2.33 -0.39 0.70
C GLN A 229 0.96 -0.04 0.08
N VAL A 230 -0.15 -0.54 0.63
CA VAL A 230 -1.50 -0.23 0.12
C VAL A 230 -1.80 1.27 0.24
N VAL A 231 -1.43 1.89 1.36
CA VAL A 231 -1.63 3.33 1.55
C VAL A 231 -0.77 4.14 0.57
N GLY A 232 0.51 3.79 0.43
CA GLY A 232 1.40 4.40 -0.55
C GLY A 232 0.85 4.29 -1.97
N ALA A 233 0.42 3.09 -2.37
CA ALA A 233 -0.17 2.83 -3.67
C ALA A 233 -1.41 3.69 -3.95
N PHE A 234 -2.33 3.78 -2.99
CA PHE A 234 -3.54 4.60 -3.10
C PHE A 234 -3.20 6.07 -3.36
N PHE A 235 -2.31 6.65 -2.55
CA PHE A 235 -1.91 8.05 -2.69
C PHE A 235 -1.08 8.31 -3.94
N GLY A 236 -0.25 7.34 -4.37
CA GLY A 236 0.51 7.43 -5.62
C GLY A 236 -0.41 7.50 -6.84
N ALA A 237 -1.42 6.61 -6.88
CA ALA A 237 -2.45 6.64 -7.91
C ALA A 237 -3.27 7.94 -7.88
N ALA A 238 -3.68 8.39 -6.69
CA ALA A 238 -4.46 9.61 -6.52
C ALA A 238 -3.67 10.85 -7.00
N LEU A 239 -2.38 10.95 -6.67
CA LEU A 239 -1.55 12.04 -7.15
C LEU A 239 -1.30 11.94 -8.66
N GLY A 240 -1.15 10.73 -9.21
CA GLY A 240 -1.07 10.52 -10.66
C GLY A 240 -2.29 11.09 -11.41
N ILE A 241 -3.50 10.87 -10.90
CA ILE A 241 -4.74 11.46 -11.44
C ILE A 241 -4.71 12.98 -11.35
N ILE A 242 -4.34 13.53 -10.18
CA ILE A 242 -4.30 14.98 -9.95
C ILE A 242 -3.31 15.64 -10.91
N THR A 243 -2.11 15.08 -11.05
CA THR A 243 -1.06 15.60 -11.91
C THR A 243 -1.44 15.51 -13.38
N ASN A 244 -2.07 14.40 -13.80
CA ASN A 244 -2.50 14.25 -15.20
C ASN A 244 -3.82 14.98 -15.52
N GLY A 245 -4.55 15.46 -14.50
CA GLY A 245 -5.81 16.18 -14.65
C GLY A 245 -6.99 15.33 -15.15
N THR A 246 -6.87 14.00 -15.15
CA THR A 246 -7.90 13.10 -15.67
C THR A 246 -7.88 11.75 -14.97
N THR A 247 -9.05 11.11 -14.85
CA THR A 247 -9.17 9.71 -14.40
C THR A 247 -9.16 8.74 -15.59
N ARG A 248 -9.28 9.28 -16.81
CA ARG A 248 -9.23 8.50 -18.04
C ARG A 248 -7.87 7.83 -18.12
N HIS A 249 -7.87 6.56 -18.53
CA HIS A 249 -6.64 5.79 -18.74
C HIS A 249 -5.84 5.43 -17.48
N LEU A 250 -6.37 5.64 -16.26
CA LEU A 250 -5.73 5.07 -15.07
C LEU A 250 -5.68 3.54 -15.21
N PRO A 251 -4.48 2.92 -15.08
CA PRO A 251 -4.24 1.51 -15.41
C PRO A 251 -4.67 0.57 -14.28
N ALA A 252 -5.90 0.73 -13.76
CA ALA A 252 -6.42 -0.24 -12.79
C ALA A 252 -6.53 -1.63 -13.44
N PRO A 253 -5.84 -2.64 -12.92
CA PRO A 253 -5.78 -3.95 -13.54
C PRO A 253 -7.16 -4.61 -13.46
N GLN A 254 -7.56 -5.27 -14.55
CA GLN A 254 -8.85 -5.94 -14.69
C GLN A 254 -8.74 -7.08 -15.70
N VAL A 255 -9.64 -8.05 -15.62
CA VAL A 255 -9.74 -9.13 -16.62
C VAL A 255 -10.51 -8.62 -17.85
N TYR A 256 -10.02 -8.94 -19.05
CA TYR A 256 -10.55 -8.46 -20.34
C TYR A 256 -12.05 -8.74 -20.51
N GLN A 257 -12.49 -9.98 -20.24
CA GLN A 257 -13.90 -10.35 -20.19
C GLN A 257 -14.14 -11.21 -18.95
N ASN A 258 -15.33 -11.06 -18.36
CA ASN A 258 -15.74 -11.84 -17.19
C ASN A 258 -16.16 -13.27 -17.59
N SER A 259 -15.22 -14.04 -18.14
CA SER A 259 -15.37 -15.46 -18.46
C SER A 259 -14.38 -16.30 -17.64
N ALA A 260 -14.76 -17.53 -17.32
CA ALA A 260 -13.92 -18.42 -16.52
C ALA A 260 -12.53 -18.65 -17.15
N GLU A 261 -12.48 -18.74 -18.48
CA GLU A 261 -11.23 -18.88 -19.23
C GLU A 261 -10.29 -17.67 -19.05
N ASN A 262 -10.81 -16.46 -19.24
CA ASN A 262 -9.99 -15.24 -19.10
C ASN A 262 -9.54 -15.01 -17.66
N ILE A 263 -10.40 -15.34 -16.67
CA ILE A 263 -10.03 -15.29 -15.26
C ILE A 263 -8.90 -16.30 -14.98
N LEU A 264 -9.01 -17.53 -15.50
CA LEU A 264 -7.99 -18.56 -15.31
C LEU A 264 -6.66 -18.15 -15.94
N ILE A 265 -6.68 -17.66 -17.18
CA ILE A 265 -5.48 -17.14 -17.85
C ILE A 265 -4.85 -16.02 -17.03
N ALA A 266 -5.66 -15.07 -16.57
CA ALA A 266 -5.17 -13.95 -15.78
C ALA A 266 -4.58 -14.40 -14.44
N PHE A 267 -5.22 -15.33 -13.75
CA PHE A 267 -4.73 -15.93 -12.52
C PHE A 267 -3.37 -16.62 -12.73
N ILE A 268 -3.23 -17.42 -13.79
CA ILE A 268 -1.98 -18.12 -14.11
C ILE A 268 -0.86 -17.11 -14.40
N CYS A 269 -1.12 -16.11 -15.24
CA CYS A 269 -0.15 -15.07 -15.56
C CYS A 269 0.30 -14.29 -14.31
N GLU A 270 -0.65 -13.82 -13.49
CA GLU A 270 -0.34 -13.10 -12.25
C GLU A 270 0.45 -13.98 -11.27
N ALA A 271 0.09 -15.25 -11.12
CA ALA A 271 0.79 -16.18 -10.22
C ALA A 271 2.22 -16.49 -10.71
N VAL A 272 2.40 -16.84 -11.99
CA VAL A 272 3.71 -17.22 -12.54
C VAL A 272 4.67 -16.04 -12.51
N PHE A 273 4.24 -14.86 -12.97
CA PHE A 273 5.14 -13.70 -13.04
C PHE A 273 5.36 -13.03 -11.69
N THR A 274 4.40 -13.10 -10.75
CA THR A 274 4.70 -12.76 -9.35
C THR A 274 5.69 -13.75 -8.74
N GLY A 275 5.55 -15.04 -9.02
CA GLY A 275 6.50 -16.06 -8.58
C GLY A 275 7.90 -15.81 -9.15
N PHE A 276 8.00 -15.41 -10.41
CA PHE A 276 9.27 -15.01 -11.00
C PHE A 276 9.88 -13.79 -10.30
N LEU A 277 9.09 -12.74 -10.07
CA LEU A 277 9.52 -11.55 -9.33
C LEU A 277 10.00 -11.88 -7.91
N CYS A 278 9.19 -12.63 -7.14
CA CYS A 278 9.57 -13.07 -5.80
C CYS A 278 10.83 -13.94 -5.84
N SER A 279 10.95 -14.86 -6.80
CA SER A 279 12.14 -15.70 -6.94
C SER A 279 13.38 -14.85 -7.20
N VAL A 280 13.31 -13.86 -8.09
CA VAL A 280 14.42 -12.94 -8.33
C VAL A 280 14.79 -12.21 -7.05
N VAL A 281 13.83 -11.62 -6.33
CA VAL A 281 14.10 -10.94 -5.04
C VAL A 281 14.81 -11.88 -4.06
N LEU A 282 14.28 -13.09 -3.84
CA LEU A 282 14.89 -14.05 -2.92
C LEU A 282 16.33 -14.41 -3.34
N HIS A 283 16.56 -14.66 -4.63
CA HIS A 283 17.88 -15.07 -5.11
C HIS A 283 18.90 -13.93 -5.12
N VAL A 284 18.51 -12.67 -5.34
CA VAL A 284 19.48 -11.57 -5.41
C VAL A 284 19.67 -10.83 -4.09
N ALA A 285 18.68 -10.87 -3.19
CA ALA A 285 18.71 -10.13 -1.93
C ALA A 285 18.85 -11.03 -0.68
N TYR A 286 18.48 -12.32 -0.76
CA TYR A 286 18.47 -13.23 0.39
C TYR A 286 19.36 -14.47 0.21
N SER A 287 20.02 -14.63 -0.94
CA SER A 287 21.03 -15.69 -1.12
C SER A 287 22.40 -15.26 -0.58
N GLN A 288 23.30 -16.22 -0.40
CA GLN A 288 24.69 -15.96 0.02
C GLN A 288 25.60 -15.48 -1.13
N GLN A 289 25.04 -14.90 -2.19
CA GLN A 289 25.84 -14.35 -3.29
C GLN A 289 26.74 -13.21 -2.79
N LYS A 290 28.06 -13.45 -2.77
CA LYS A 290 29.05 -12.44 -2.41
C LYS A 290 29.13 -11.36 -3.50
N ASN A 291 29.20 -10.09 -3.10
CA ASN A 291 29.43 -8.92 -3.96
C ASN A 291 28.40 -8.68 -5.08
N ASN A 292 27.13 -9.05 -4.88
CA ASN A 292 26.09 -8.70 -5.84
C ASN A 292 25.66 -7.23 -5.66
N HIS A 293 26.17 -6.33 -6.52
CA HIS A 293 25.77 -4.91 -6.54
C HIS A 293 24.64 -4.60 -7.53
N TYR A 294 24.12 -5.61 -8.23
CA TYR A 294 23.13 -5.46 -9.31
C TYR A 294 21.72 -5.90 -8.92
N TYR A 295 21.47 -6.17 -7.63
CA TYR A 295 20.18 -6.67 -7.12
C TYR A 295 18.99 -5.80 -7.54
N GLY A 296 19.10 -4.47 -7.40
CA GLY A 296 18.04 -3.54 -7.80
C GLY A 296 17.75 -3.59 -9.30
N LEU A 297 18.79 -3.68 -10.12
CA LEU A 297 18.65 -3.81 -11.57
C LEU A 297 17.97 -5.12 -11.95
N ALA A 298 18.37 -6.25 -11.35
CA ALA A 298 17.76 -7.54 -11.62
C ALA A 298 16.26 -7.55 -11.32
N ILE A 299 15.86 -7.00 -10.17
CA ILE A 299 14.45 -6.94 -9.75
C ILE A 299 13.64 -6.00 -10.67
N GLY A 300 14.16 -4.82 -10.99
CA GLY A 300 13.49 -3.89 -11.91
C GLY A 300 13.36 -4.44 -13.33
N MET A 301 14.40 -5.08 -13.87
CA MET A 301 14.37 -5.71 -15.19
C MET A 301 13.42 -6.91 -15.23
N CYS A 302 13.28 -7.65 -14.13
CA CYS A 302 12.28 -8.70 -14.00
C CYS A 302 10.86 -8.14 -14.17
N LEU A 303 10.52 -7.05 -13.48
CA LEU A 303 9.22 -6.39 -13.63
C LEU A 303 9.00 -5.92 -15.08
N LEU A 304 9.97 -5.21 -15.65
CA LEU A 304 9.91 -4.71 -17.04
C LEU A 304 9.61 -5.83 -18.03
N ALA A 305 10.35 -6.93 -17.95
CA ALA A 305 10.17 -8.08 -18.83
C ALA A 305 8.78 -8.72 -18.64
N SER A 306 8.32 -8.83 -17.39
CA SER A 306 7.01 -9.39 -17.04
C SER A 306 5.86 -8.54 -17.59
N GLN A 307 5.98 -7.22 -17.50
CA GLN A 307 5.01 -6.28 -18.06
C GLN A 307 4.89 -6.40 -19.58
N TYR A 308 6.02 -6.45 -20.29
CA TYR A 308 5.98 -6.65 -21.74
C TYR A 308 5.45 -8.03 -22.15
N ALA A 309 5.68 -9.05 -21.33
CA ALA A 309 5.22 -10.41 -21.61
C ALA A 309 3.71 -10.58 -21.42
N VAL A 310 3.15 -10.12 -20.29
CA VAL A 310 1.75 -10.42 -19.92
C VAL A 310 0.94 -9.23 -19.40
N GLY A 311 1.50 -8.02 -19.36
CA GLY A 311 0.80 -6.81 -18.92
C GLY A 311 -0.44 -6.51 -19.77
N GLY A 312 -0.37 -6.74 -21.08
CA GLY A 312 -1.52 -6.59 -21.99
C GLY A 312 -2.65 -7.63 -21.80
N ILE A 313 -2.40 -8.70 -21.05
CA ILE A 313 -3.39 -9.76 -20.78
C ILE A 313 -4.10 -9.50 -19.45
N THR A 314 -3.36 -9.10 -18.42
CA THR A 314 -3.83 -9.05 -17.01
C THR A 314 -3.82 -7.67 -16.39
N GLY A 315 -3.20 -6.68 -17.03
CA GLY A 315 -2.78 -5.43 -16.40
C GLY A 315 -1.43 -5.54 -15.68
N GLY A 316 -0.84 -6.73 -15.58
CA GLY A 316 0.52 -6.96 -15.09
C GLY A 316 0.77 -6.39 -13.70
N SER A 317 -0.14 -6.60 -12.75
CA SER A 317 0.01 -5.95 -11.45
C SER A 317 1.16 -6.56 -10.65
N PHE A 318 1.24 -7.89 -10.62
CA PHE A 318 2.22 -8.71 -9.88
C PHE A 318 2.41 -8.32 -8.41
N ASN A 319 1.46 -7.56 -7.86
CA ASN A 319 1.61 -6.81 -6.62
C ASN A 319 0.22 -6.43 -6.07
N PRO A 320 -0.23 -7.07 -4.98
CA PRO A 320 -1.54 -6.79 -4.41
C PRO A 320 -1.75 -5.34 -3.98
N ALA A 321 -0.70 -4.63 -3.54
CA ALA A 321 -0.82 -3.22 -3.16
C ALA A 321 -1.03 -2.30 -4.37
N VAL A 322 -0.31 -2.56 -5.47
CA VAL A 322 -0.48 -1.83 -6.75
C VAL A 322 -1.90 -2.02 -7.27
N ALA A 323 -2.37 -3.27 -7.36
CA ALA A 323 -3.74 -3.57 -7.79
C ALA A 323 -4.78 -2.88 -6.92
N THR A 324 -4.65 -3.02 -5.58
CA THR A 324 -5.59 -2.43 -4.63
C THR A 324 -5.62 -0.90 -4.75
N GLY A 325 -4.45 -0.26 -4.77
CA GLY A 325 -4.32 1.19 -4.87
C GLY A 325 -4.95 1.74 -6.16
N LEU A 326 -4.64 1.15 -7.32
CA LEU A 326 -5.18 1.60 -8.60
C LEU A 326 -6.69 1.34 -8.73
N GLN A 327 -7.18 0.16 -8.33
CA GLN A 327 -8.60 -0.16 -8.41
C GLN A 327 -9.44 0.69 -7.45
N LEU A 328 -8.99 0.88 -6.21
CA LEU A 328 -9.69 1.71 -5.23
C LEU A 328 -9.73 3.17 -5.65
N THR A 329 -8.60 3.71 -6.12
CA THR A 329 -8.55 5.10 -6.60
C THR A 329 -9.43 5.27 -7.84
N LYS A 330 -9.46 4.32 -8.78
CA LYS A 330 -10.36 4.38 -9.95
C LYS A 330 -11.83 4.34 -9.55
N PHE A 331 -12.18 3.49 -8.59
CA PHE A 331 -13.54 3.44 -8.06
C PHE A 331 -13.94 4.77 -7.41
N ILE A 332 -13.10 5.32 -6.53
CA ILE A 332 -13.40 6.57 -5.81
C ILE A 332 -13.43 7.77 -6.75
N ALA A 333 -12.45 7.90 -7.66
CA ALA A 333 -12.32 9.08 -8.51
C ALA A 333 -13.22 9.04 -9.75
N ALA A 334 -13.48 7.86 -10.33
CA ALA A 334 -14.25 7.72 -11.57
C ALA A 334 -15.61 7.03 -11.39
N GLY A 335 -15.93 6.51 -10.20
CA GLY A 335 -17.15 5.71 -9.97
C GLY A 335 -17.16 4.36 -10.68
N TYR A 336 -16.01 3.89 -11.19
CA TYR A 336 -15.90 2.67 -11.99
C TYR A 336 -15.53 1.48 -11.11
N ALA A 337 -16.53 0.71 -10.70
CA ALA A 337 -16.38 -0.41 -9.75
C ALA A 337 -15.99 -1.75 -10.37
N THR A 338 -16.11 -1.92 -11.70
CA THR A 338 -15.84 -3.20 -12.38
C THR A 338 -14.50 -3.85 -12.00
N PRO A 339 -13.38 -3.11 -11.87
CA PRO A 339 -12.09 -3.72 -11.52
C PRO A 339 -12.10 -4.37 -10.13
N LEU A 340 -12.88 -3.84 -9.17
CA LEU A 340 -12.93 -4.33 -7.79
C LEU A 340 -13.45 -5.76 -7.69
N VAL A 341 -14.22 -6.24 -8.67
CA VAL A 341 -14.70 -7.63 -8.73
C VAL A 341 -13.53 -8.62 -8.80
N TYR A 342 -12.39 -8.19 -9.35
CA TYR A 342 -11.19 -9.02 -9.50
C TYR A 342 -10.17 -8.81 -8.39
N LEU A 343 -10.46 -8.00 -7.37
CA LEU A 343 -9.49 -7.68 -6.31
C LEU A 343 -8.98 -8.96 -5.62
N TRP A 344 -9.86 -9.93 -5.36
CA TRP A 344 -9.49 -11.23 -4.76
C TRP A 344 -8.46 -11.98 -5.62
N MET A 345 -8.52 -11.87 -6.95
CA MET A 345 -7.61 -12.53 -7.88
C MET A 345 -6.21 -11.90 -7.78
N TYR A 346 -6.12 -10.58 -7.79
CA TYR A 346 -4.86 -9.84 -7.65
C TYR A 346 -4.25 -9.91 -6.24
N TRP A 347 -4.94 -10.50 -5.27
CA TRP A 347 -4.34 -10.93 -4.00
C TRP A 347 -3.95 -12.40 -4.05
N SER A 348 -4.88 -13.29 -4.39
CA SER A 348 -4.65 -14.75 -4.32
C SER A 348 -3.61 -15.25 -5.31
N ALA A 349 -3.64 -14.82 -6.59
CA ALA A 349 -2.67 -15.28 -7.59
C ALA A 349 -1.23 -14.87 -7.24
N PRO A 350 -0.94 -13.60 -6.90
CA PRO A 350 0.37 -13.21 -6.40
C PRO A 350 0.85 -14.00 -5.17
N MET A 351 -0.03 -14.33 -4.23
CA MET A 351 0.34 -15.15 -3.05
C MET A 351 0.70 -16.58 -3.44
N VAL A 352 -0.01 -17.20 -4.40
CA VAL A 352 0.36 -18.51 -4.96
C VAL A 352 1.74 -18.46 -5.61
N GLY A 353 2.02 -17.40 -6.37
CA GLY A 353 3.34 -17.15 -6.94
C GLY A 353 4.44 -17.04 -5.88
N ALA A 354 4.21 -16.26 -4.82
CA ALA A 354 5.13 -16.08 -3.70
C ALA A 354 5.43 -17.41 -2.98
N VAL A 355 4.41 -18.26 -2.76
CA VAL A 355 4.59 -19.61 -2.21
C VAL A 355 5.52 -20.44 -3.10
N GLY A 356 5.25 -20.48 -4.40
CA GLY A 356 6.07 -21.21 -5.37
C GLY A 356 7.54 -20.73 -5.38
N ALA A 357 7.76 -19.42 -5.34
CA ALA A 357 9.09 -18.82 -5.27
C ALA A 357 9.85 -19.21 -4.00
N SER A 358 9.20 -19.16 -2.84
CA SER A 358 9.81 -19.55 -1.56
C SER A 358 10.17 -21.04 -1.53
N PHE A 359 9.33 -21.92 -2.12
CA PHE A 359 9.67 -23.33 -2.27
C PHE A 359 10.87 -23.53 -3.20
N LEU A 360 10.87 -22.88 -4.37
CA LEU A 360 11.99 -22.95 -5.31
C LEU A 360 13.31 -22.53 -4.65
N PHE A 361 13.30 -21.41 -3.92
CA PHE A 361 14.48 -20.92 -3.21
C PHE A 361 15.01 -21.95 -2.19
N LYS A 362 14.13 -22.59 -1.41
CA LYS A 362 14.54 -23.64 -0.45
C LYS A 362 15.10 -24.88 -1.13
N LEU A 363 14.59 -25.24 -2.31
CA LEU A 363 15.09 -26.37 -3.08
C LEU A 363 16.47 -26.10 -3.70
N THR A 364 16.75 -24.86 -4.09
CA THR A 364 18.04 -24.47 -4.68
C THR A 364 19.10 -24.08 -3.64
N HIS A 365 18.68 -23.75 -2.41
CA HIS A 365 19.55 -23.40 -1.29
C HIS A 365 19.28 -24.32 -0.10
N PRO A 366 19.66 -25.61 -0.18
CA PRO A 366 19.52 -26.51 0.95
C PRO A 366 20.28 -25.96 2.16
N ALA A 367 19.76 -26.25 3.35
CA ALA A 367 20.42 -25.87 4.60
C ALA A 367 21.88 -26.36 4.57
N PRO A 368 22.85 -25.55 5.04
CA PRO A 368 24.19 -26.06 5.26
C PRO A 368 24.09 -27.34 6.07
N HIS A 369 24.82 -28.39 5.69
CA HIS A 369 25.06 -29.49 6.61
C HIS A 369 25.63 -28.85 7.88
N GLU A 370 25.00 -29.09 9.03
CA GLU A 370 25.53 -28.61 10.29
C GLU A 370 26.92 -29.22 10.43
N ASP A 371 27.97 -28.38 10.37
CA ASP A 371 29.32 -28.83 10.67
C ASP A 371 29.29 -29.38 12.11
N GLU A 372 29.95 -30.52 12.35
CA GLU A 372 29.90 -31.25 13.63
C GLU A 372 30.17 -30.32 14.83
N ASP A 373 31.04 -29.32 14.65
CA ASP A 373 31.40 -28.30 15.64
C ASP A 373 30.21 -27.42 16.07
N GLN A 374 29.33 -27.03 15.14
CA GLN A 374 28.14 -26.21 15.46
C GLN A 374 27.03 -27.01 16.15
N GLN A 375 26.98 -28.31 15.85
CA GLN A 375 26.06 -29.23 16.51
C GLN A 375 26.50 -29.51 17.94
N GLU A 376 27.80 -29.67 18.18
CA GLU A 376 28.39 -29.82 19.51
C GLU A 376 28.17 -28.57 20.39
N GLU A 377 28.38 -27.37 19.82
CA GLU A 377 28.16 -26.11 20.54
C GLU A 377 26.68 -25.90 20.94
N ARG A 378 25.73 -26.27 20.08
CA ARG A 378 24.30 -26.23 20.41
C ARG A 378 23.90 -27.21 21.51
N VAL A 379 24.46 -28.43 21.49
CA VAL A 379 24.22 -29.43 22.54
C VAL A 379 24.76 -28.94 23.88
N LEU A 380 25.97 -28.37 23.89
CA LEU A 380 26.58 -27.79 25.09
C LEU A 380 25.75 -26.61 25.63
N GLN A 381 25.26 -25.72 24.76
CA GLN A 381 24.40 -24.61 25.16
C GLN A 381 23.04 -25.08 25.70
N ALA A 382 22.45 -26.14 25.15
CA ALA A 382 21.22 -26.72 25.65
C ALA A 382 21.42 -27.34 27.04
N GLN A 383 22.49 -28.11 27.23
CA GLN A 383 22.85 -28.70 28.52
C GLN A 383 23.14 -27.63 29.59
N ALA A 384 23.84 -26.55 29.23
CA ALA A 384 24.10 -25.43 30.13
C ALA A 384 22.80 -24.72 30.57
N LYS A 385 21.82 -24.63 29.67
CA LYS A 385 20.49 -24.06 29.98
C LYS A 385 19.71 -24.93 30.96
N ASP A 386 19.76 -26.24 30.79
CA ASP A 386 19.08 -27.18 31.69
C ASP A 386 19.71 -27.19 33.09
N LEU A 387 21.05 -27.08 33.17
CA LEU A 387 21.78 -26.92 34.43
C LEU A 387 21.48 -25.60 35.16
N TYR A 388 21.18 -24.53 34.43
CA TYR A 388 20.84 -23.24 35.02
C TYR A 388 19.37 -23.18 35.49
N ASN A 389 18.51 -24.02 34.92
CA ASN A 389 17.08 -24.07 35.22
C ASN A 389 16.71 -25.18 36.24
N ALA A 390 17.67 -26.01 36.65
CA ALA A 390 17.55 -27.03 37.69
C ALA A 390 18.11 -26.50 39.02
#